data_AF-A0A956VTD0-F1
#
_entry.id   AF-A0A956VTD0-F1
#
_cell.length_a   1.000
_cell.length_b   1.000
_cell.length_c   1.000
_cell.angle_alpha   90.00
_cell.angle_beta   90.00
_cell.angle_gamma   90.00
#
_symmetry.space_group_name_H-M   'P 1'
#
loop_
_entity.id
_entity.type
_entity.pdbx_description
1 polymer ?
#
loop_
_entity_poly.entity_id
_entity_poly.type
_entity_poly.pdbx_seq_one_letter_code
_entity_poly.pdbx_strand_id
1 'polypeptide(L)'
;MYAATAAVALIVVFGIDWARLQDKMLRPDLVADQFPEIVTQAAKNTLIFTAFGFSGGLALGLVVALMRLSPSRPYRWFAAVYTDVLRGLPALLVLIFIAFGLPIALDVRIPGTYGRGSLALAIVSSAYIAEV
;
A
#
# COMPACT_ATOMS: atom_id res chain seq x y z
N MET A 1 -30.76 18.12 -6.56
CA MET A 1 -29.66 17.13 -6.37
C MET A 1 -29.41 16.83 -4.89
N TYR A 2 -29.19 17.83 -4.03
CA TYR A 2 -28.99 17.64 -2.57
C TYR A 2 -30.16 17.00 -1.81
N ALA A 3 -31.41 17.29 -2.20
CA ALA A 3 -32.59 16.69 -1.58
C ALA A 3 -32.70 15.17 -1.85
N ALA A 4 -32.29 14.73 -3.05
CA ALA A 4 -32.30 13.32 -3.43
C ALA A 4 -31.21 12.53 -2.71
N THR A 5 -30.00 13.11 -2.55
CA THR A 5 -28.92 12.48 -1.77
C THR A 5 -29.27 12.38 -0.29
N ALA A 6 -29.95 13.39 0.26
CA ALA A 6 -30.41 13.35 1.64
C ALA A 6 -31.49 12.27 1.87
N ALA A 7 -32.44 12.14 0.95
CA ALA A 7 -33.48 11.11 1.03
C ALA A 7 -32.89 9.68 0.95
N VAL A 8 -31.93 9.45 0.05
CA VAL A 8 -31.24 8.15 -0.06
C VAL A 8 -30.44 7.84 1.20
N ALA A 9 -29.72 8.81 1.75
CA ALA A 9 -28.97 8.63 3.00
C ALA A 9 -29.91 8.29 4.17
N LEU A 10 -31.06 8.96 4.27
CA LEU A 10 -32.07 8.66 5.29
C LEU A 10 -32.64 7.25 5.12
N ILE A 11 -32.98 6.83 3.89
CA ILE A 11 -33.49 5.48 3.62
C ILE A 11 -32.45 4.41 4.00
N VAL A 12 -31.17 4.64 3.69
CA VAL A 12 -30.09 3.72 4.07
C VAL A 12 -29.95 3.68 5.59
N VAL A 13 -29.89 4.83 6.26
CA VAL A 13 -29.70 4.90 7.71
C VAL A 13 -30.88 4.29 8.48
N PHE A 14 -32.12 4.53 8.05
CA PHE A 14 -33.30 3.99 8.71
C PHE A 14 -33.69 2.58 8.24
N GLY A 15 -33.19 2.14 7.08
CA GLY A 15 -33.37 0.78 6.56
C GLY A 15 -32.31 -0.21 7.05
N ILE A 16 -31.24 0.27 7.65
CA ILE A 16 -30.22 -0.57 8.26
C ILE A 16 -30.70 -1.07 9.63
N ASP A 17 -30.67 -2.39 9.76
CA ASP A 17 -30.99 -3.11 10.99
C ASP A 17 -29.83 -2.95 12.00
N TRP A 18 -29.84 -1.85 12.75
CA TRP A 18 -28.71 -1.44 13.60
C TRP A 18 -28.33 -2.47 14.65
N ALA A 19 -29.30 -3.25 15.14
CA ALA A 19 -29.05 -4.36 16.06
C ALA A 19 -28.17 -5.46 15.40
N ARG A 20 -28.43 -5.80 14.13
CA ARG A 20 -27.59 -6.77 13.38
C ARG A 20 -26.21 -6.21 13.07
N LEU A 21 -26.12 -4.92 12.79
CA LEU A 21 -24.86 -4.27 12.43
C LEU A 21 -23.92 -4.20 13.64
N GLN A 22 -24.48 -3.89 14.83
CA GLN A 22 -23.74 -3.98 16.08
C GLN A 22 -23.31 -5.43 16.37
N ASP A 23 -24.22 -6.39 16.27
CA ASP A 23 -23.93 -7.78 16.64
C ASP A 23 -22.98 -8.50 15.64
N LYS A 24 -22.87 -8.03 14.39
CA LYS A 24 -21.94 -8.61 13.40
C LYS A 24 -20.65 -7.84 13.19
N MET A 25 -20.67 -6.50 13.31
CA MET A 25 -19.50 -5.67 13.02
C MET A 25 -18.83 -5.11 14.29
N LEU A 26 -19.58 -4.94 15.37
CA LEU A 26 -19.12 -4.28 16.60
C LEU A 26 -19.46 -5.13 17.83
N ARG A 27 -19.01 -6.39 17.85
CA ARG A 27 -19.09 -7.24 19.05
C ARG A 27 -18.10 -6.74 20.10
N PRO A 28 -18.54 -6.00 21.13
CA PRO A 28 -17.63 -5.32 22.06
C PRO A 28 -16.82 -6.32 22.87
N ASP A 29 -17.39 -7.49 23.14
CA ASP A 29 -16.78 -8.58 23.90
C ASP A 29 -15.58 -9.18 23.13
N LEU A 30 -15.76 -9.44 21.83
CA LEU A 30 -14.68 -9.93 20.96
C LEU A 30 -13.61 -8.87 20.73
N VAL A 31 -14.03 -7.61 20.56
CA VAL A 31 -13.08 -6.51 20.40
C VAL A 31 -12.23 -6.39 21.65
N ALA A 32 -12.80 -6.38 22.86
CA ALA A 32 -12.03 -6.24 24.10
C ALA A 32 -10.98 -7.35 24.28
N ASP A 33 -11.34 -8.59 23.97
CA ASP A 33 -10.44 -9.74 24.11
C ASP A 33 -9.37 -9.80 23.02
N GLN A 34 -9.71 -9.46 21.77
CA GLN A 34 -8.80 -9.56 20.63
C GLN A 34 -7.97 -8.28 20.40
N PHE A 35 -8.38 -7.14 20.97
CA PHE A 35 -7.72 -5.84 20.76
C PHE A 35 -6.22 -5.86 21.08
N PRO A 36 -5.75 -6.43 22.21
CA PRO A 36 -4.31 -6.46 22.52
C PRO A 36 -3.52 -7.28 21.49
N GLU A 37 -4.07 -8.39 21.02
CA GLU A 37 -3.43 -9.23 20.02
C GLU A 37 -3.41 -8.55 18.64
N ILE A 38 -4.51 -7.94 18.21
CA ILE A 38 -4.59 -7.21 16.94
C ILE A 38 -3.56 -6.09 16.90
N VAL A 39 -3.46 -5.29 17.97
CA VAL A 39 -2.49 -4.18 18.05
C VAL A 39 -1.06 -4.72 18.02
N THR A 40 -0.77 -5.79 18.76
CA THR A 40 0.57 -6.39 18.80
C THR A 40 0.98 -6.96 17.44
N GLN A 41 0.08 -7.68 16.77
CA GLN A 41 0.34 -8.24 15.44
C GLN A 41 0.44 -7.14 14.38
N ALA A 42 -0.42 -6.12 14.44
CA ALA A 42 -0.37 -4.97 13.52
C ALA A 42 0.94 -4.18 13.68
N ALA A 43 1.38 -3.95 14.92
CA ALA A 43 2.65 -3.28 15.22
C ALA A 43 3.83 -4.11 14.70
N LYS A 44 3.84 -5.42 14.96
CA LYS A 44 4.86 -6.35 14.45
C LYS A 44 4.91 -6.34 12.93
N ASN A 45 3.76 -6.45 12.26
CA ASN A 45 3.69 -6.44 10.80
C ASN A 45 4.17 -5.10 10.23
N THR A 46 3.80 -3.99 10.86
CA THR A 46 4.28 -2.65 10.45
C THR A 46 5.79 -2.55 10.53
N LEU A 47 6.40 -3.04 11.62
CA LEU A 47 7.86 -3.09 11.76
C LEU A 47 8.51 -3.96 10.68
N ILE A 48 7.95 -5.14 10.40
CA ILE A 48 8.42 -6.04 9.35
C ILE A 48 8.36 -5.35 7.98
N PHE A 49 7.20 -4.79 7.61
CA PHE A 49 7.02 -4.08 6.35
C PHE A 49 7.93 -2.87 6.22
N THR A 50 8.12 -2.12 7.31
CA THR A 50 9.03 -0.97 7.33
C THR A 50 10.47 -1.43 7.14
N ALA A 51 10.92 -2.46 7.86
CA ALA A 51 12.29 -2.96 7.75
C ALA A 51 12.61 -3.46 6.34
N PHE A 52 11.75 -4.32 5.77
CA PHE A 52 11.97 -4.87 4.42
C PHE A 52 11.72 -3.84 3.32
N GLY A 53 10.65 -3.04 3.42
CA GLY A 53 10.33 -1.99 2.47
C GLY A 53 11.40 -0.91 2.44
N PHE A 54 11.87 -0.45 3.60
CA PHE A 54 12.88 0.60 3.68
C PHE A 54 14.26 0.11 3.26
N SER A 55 14.68 -1.09 3.69
CA SER A 55 15.98 -1.65 3.23
C SER A 55 16.00 -1.88 1.72
N GLY A 56 14.94 -2.44 1.16
CA GLY A 56 14.80 -2.60 -0.30
C GLY A 56 14.73 -1.26 -1.03
N GLY A 57 13.98 -0.31 -0.48
CA GLY A 57 13.84 1.04 -1.02
C GLY A 57 15.14 1.84 -0.99
N LEU A 58 15.95 1.70 0.06
CA LEU A 58 17.29 2.31 0.13
C LEU A 58 18.22 1.70 -0.91
N ALA A 59 18.26 0.37 -1.03
CA ALA A 59 19.13 -0.30 -2.00
C ALA A 59 18.76 0.09 -3.44
N LEU A 60 17.47 0.02 -3.80
CA LEU A 60 16.99 0.41 -5.12
C LEU A 60 17.11 1.92 -5.36
N GLY A 61 16.82 2.74 -4.35
CA GLY A 61 16.91 4.20 -4.42
C GLY A 61 18.35 4.65 -4.68
N LEU A 62 19.33 4.02 -4.03
CA LEU A 62 20.74 4.28 -4.27
C LEU A 62 21.13 3.95 -5.73
N VAL A 63 20.68 2.81 -6.26
CA VAL A 63 20.96 2.44 -7.65
C VAL A 63 20.38 3.46 -8.63
N VAL A 64 19.13 3.88 -8.42
CA VAL A 64 18.45 4.86 -9.27
C VAL A 64 19.10 6.24 -9.16
N ALA A 65 19.51 6.66 -7.96
CA ALA A 65 20.24 7.90 -7.74
C ALA A 65 21.57 7.92 -8.52
N LEU A 66 22.33 6.81 -8.47
CA LEU A 66 23.56 6.65 -9.24
C LEU A 66 23.30 6.67 -10.76
N MET A 67 22.22 6.04 -11.24
CA MET A 67 21.82 6.12 -12.65
C MET A 67 21.53 7.55 -13.09
N ARG A 68 20.92 8.35 -12.21
CA ARG A 68 20.60 9.76 -12.45
C ARG A 68 21.83 10.67 -12.48
N LEU A 69 22.90 10.30 -11.78
CA LEU A 69 24.21 10.97 -11.81
C LEU A 69 25.10 10.51 -12.97
N SER A 70 24.74 9.41 -13.65
CA SER A 70 25.54 8.87 -14.74
C SER A 70 25.73 9.87 -15.89
N PRO A 71 26.93 9.93 -16.52
CA PRO A 71 27.15 10.74 -17.71
C PRO A 71 26.34 10.24 -18.93
N SER A 72 25.90 8.98 -18.91
CA SER A 72 25.12 8.42 -20.01
C SER A 72 23.68 8.95 -20.01
N ARG A 73 23.23 9.43 -21.18
CA ARG A 73 21.85 9.92 -21.37
C ARG A 73 20.77 8.85 -21.11
N PRO A 74 20.95 7.57 -21.51
CA PRO A 74 19.93 6.54 -21.28
C PRO A 74 19.63 6.28 -19.80
N TYR A 75 20.66 6.15 -18.95
CA TYR A 75 20.45 5.90 -17.51
C TYR A 75 19.77 7.07 -16.82
N ARG A 76 20.14 8.30 -17.18
CA ARG A 76 19.48 9.51 -16.66
C ARG A 76 18.02 9.58 -17.04
N TRP A 77 17.70 9.28 -18.29
CA TRP A 77 16.31 9.30 -18.76
C TRP A 77 15.48 8.21 -18.08
N PHE A 78 16.00 6.98 -17.98
CA PHE A 78 15.31 5.90 -17.28
C PHE A 78 15.06 6.22 -15.81
N ALA A 79 16.07 6.73 -15.10
CA ALA A 79 15.94 7.13 -13.70
C ALA A 79 14.88 8.22 -13.52
N ALA A 80 14.86 9.23 -14.39
CA ALA A 80 13.85 10.30 -14.35
C ALA A 80 12.43 9.77 -14.59
N VAL A 81 12.22 8.96 -15.62
CA VAL A 81 10.90 8.37 -15.91
C VAL A 81 10.43 7.49 -14.74
N TYR A 82 11.33 6.68 -14.18
CA TYR A 82 11.04 5.83 -13.04
C TYR A 82 10.60 6.65 -11.82
N THR A 83 11.34 7.69 -11.43
CA THR A 83 11.01 8.53 -10.27
C THR A 83 9.74 9.33 -10.50
N ASP A 84 9.58 9.94 -11.67
CA ASP A 84 8.44 10.79 -12.01
C ASP A 84 7.13 9.99 -12.01
N VAL A 85 7.13 8.78 -12.61
CA VAL A 85 5.94 7.91 -12.65
C VAL A 85 5.58 7.43 -11.25
N LEU A 86 6.53 6.89 -10.49
CA LEU A 86 6.21 6.30 -9.19
C LEU A 86 5.84 7.34 -8.13
N ARG A 87 6.38 8.56 -8.21
CA ARG A 87 5.98 9.68 -7.35
C ARG A 87 4.66 10.32 -7.79
N GLY A 88 4.30 10.20 -9.07
CA GLY A 88 3.01 10.65 -9.61
C GLY A 88 1.85 9.67 -9.38
N LEU A 89 2.13 8.40 -9.10
CA LEU A 89 1.12 7.37 -8.85
C LEU A 89 0.74 7.28 -7.36
N PRO A 90 -0.54 7.00 -7.05
CA PRO A 90 -0.93 6.64 -5.68
C PRO A 90 -0.19 5.38 -5.22
N ALA A 91 0.39 5.41 -4.01
CA ALA A 91 1.09 4.24 -3.46
C ALA A 91 0.19 2.98 -3.39
N LEU A 92 -1.11 3.17 -3.14
CA LEU A 92 -2.11 2.11 -3.17
C LEU A 92 -2.21 1.44 -4.54
N LEU A 93 -2.11 2.22 -5.63
CA LEU A 93 -2.14 1.69 -6.99
C LEU A 93 -0.93 0.79 -7.26
N VAL A 94 0.26 1.22 -6.83
CA VAL A 94 1.48 0.39 -6.93
C VAL A 94 1.35 -0.88 -6.10
N LEU A 95 0.79 -0.79 -4.89
CA LEU A 95 0.55 -1.96 -4.05
C LEU A 95 -0.41 -2.96 -4.71
N ILE A 96 -1.54 -2.49 -5.26
CA ILE A 96 -2.49 -3.34 -5.99
C ILE A 96 -1.82 -3.96 -7.22
N PHE A 97 -1.04 -3.17 -7.97
CA PHE A 97 -0.32 -3.67 -9.13
C PHE A 97 0.67 -4.77 -8.77
N ILE A 98 1.48 -4.59 -7.73
CA ILE A 98 2.43 -5.62 -7.29
C ILE A 98 1.72 -6.83 -6.68
N ALA A 99 0.65 -6.61 -5.93
CA ALA A 99 -0.06 -7.69 -5.24
C ALA A 99 -0.89 -8.58 -6.16
N PHE A 100 -1.41 -8.01 -7.26
CA PHE A 100 -2.36 -8.67 -8.16
C PHE A 100 -1.96 -8.53 -9.63
N GLY A 101 -1.70 -7.31 -10.12
CA GLY A 101 -1.40 -7.04 -11.53
C GLY A 101 -0.19 -7.78 -12.07
N LEU A 102 0.96 -7.68 -11.40
CA LEU A 102 2.22 -8.30 -11.79
C LEU A 102 2.15 -9.84 -11.77
N PRO A 103 1.63 -10.49 -10.70
CA PRO A 103 1.38 -11.94 -10.71
C PRO A 103 0.51 -12.42 -11.88
N ILE A 104 -0.56 -11.69 -12.20
CA ILE A 104 -1.47 -12.04 -13.29
C ILE A 104 -0.80 -11.86 -14.65
N ALA A 105 -0.07 -10.77 -14.85
CA ALA A 105 0.55 -10.43 -16.13
C ALA A 105 1.71 -11.35 -16.50
N LEU A 106 2.49 -11.82 -15.52
CA LEU A 106 3.69 -12.63 -15.74
C LEU A 106 3.52 -14.10 -15.34
N ASP A 107 2.34 -14.50 -14.87
CA ASP A 107 2.07 -15.83 -14.27
C ASP A 107 3.09 -16.22 -13.18
N VAL A 108 3.51 -15.23 -12.39
CA VAL A 108 4.50 -15.40 -11.32
C VAL A 108 3.87 -15.32 -9.95
N ARG A 109 4.43 -16.08 -9.00
CA ARG A 109 4.06 -15.96 -7.59
C ARG A 109 5.19 -15.29 -6.82
N ILE A 110 4.89 -14.14 -6.22
CA ILE A 110 5.79 -13.50 -5.27
C ILE A 110 5.74 -14.34 -3.97
N PRO A 111 6.87 -14.96 -3.57
CA PRO A 111 6.90 -15.83 -2.39
C PRO A 111 6.86 -15.03 -1.09
N GLY A 112 6.42 -15.69 -0.03
CA GLY A 112 6.42 -15.15 1.34
C GLY A 112 5.21 -14.27 1.67
N THR A 113 4.77 -14.35 2.93
CA THR A 113 3.58 -13.64 3.45
C THR A 113 3.70 -12.12 3.31
N TYR A 114 4.89 -11.57 3.52
CA TYR A 114 5.14 -10.13 3.46
C TYR A 114 5.69 -9.66 2.09
N GLY A 115 6.00 -10.59 1.17
CA GLY A 115 6.78 -10.28 -0.03
C GLY A 115 6.12 -9.24 -0.93
N ARG A 116 4.81 -9.35 -1.16
CA ARG A 116 4.06 -8.44 -2.03
C ARG A 116 4.02 -7.02 -1.46
N GLY A 117 3.69 -6.89 -0.18
CA GLY A 117 3.62 -5.59 0.50
C GLY A 117 4.99 -4.93 0.61
N SER A 118 6.00 -5.68 1.06
CA SER A 118 7.37 -5.16 1.19
C SER A 118 7.97 -4.75 -0.15
N LEU A 119 7.72 -5.50 -1.23
CA LEU A 119 8.21 -5.15 -2.57
C LEU A 119 7.56 -3.87 -3.09
N ALA A 120 6.24 -3.73 -2.93
CA ALA A 120 5.54 -2.52 -3.31
C ALA A 120 6.06 -1.30 -2.52
N LEU A 121 6.22 -1.45 -1.21
CA LEU A 121 6.76 -0.40 -0.35
C LEU A 121 8.20 -0.04 -0.72
N ALA A 122 9.04 -1.02 -1.06
CA ALA A 122 10.40 -0.80 -1.51
C ALA A 122 10.44 0.03 -2.80
N ILE A 123 9.65 -0.34 -3.81
CA ILE A 123 9.58 0.36 -5.11
C ILE A 123 9.10 1.81 -4.93
N VAL A 124 8.06 2.02 -4.13
CA VAL A 124 7.55 3.37 -3.86
C VAL A 124 8.63 4.17 -3.11
N SER A 125 9.21 3.61 -2.05
CA SER A 125 10.20 4.29 -1.23
C SER A 125 11.47 4.64 -2.02
N SER A 126 11.94 3.76 -2.92
CA SER A 126 13.14 4.03 -3.73
C SER A 126 12.98 5.22 -4.66
N ALA A 127 11.78 5.47 -5.18
CA ALA A 127 11.53 6.63 -6.02
C ALA A 127 11.69 7.94 -5.24
N TYR A 128 11.21 7.99 -3.98
CA TYR A 128 11.41 9.16 -3.12
C TYR A 128 12.86 9.30 -2.66
N ILE A 129 13.53 8.20 -2.30
CA ILE A 129 14.93 8.20 -1.86
C ILE A 129 15.87 8.64 -2.99
N ALA A 130 15.61 8.22 -4.23
CA ALA A 130 16.44 8.58 -5.38
C ALA A 130 16.25 10.04 -5.86
N GLU A 131 15.17 10.68 -5.44
CA GLU A 131 14.87 12.06 -5.80
C GLU A 131 15.70 13.06 -5.00
N VAL A 132 15.81 12.80 -3.69
CA VAL A 132 16.48 13.62 -2.66
C VAL A 132 17.99 13.60 -2.87
#